data_AF-A0A1Y2MB08-F1
#
_entry.id   AF-A0A1Y2MB08-F1
#
_cell.length_a   1.000
_cell.length_b   1.000
_cell.length_c   1.000
_cell.angle_alpha   90.00
_cell.angle_beta   90.00
_cell.angle_gamma   90.00
#
_symmetry.space_group_name_H-M   'P 1'
#
loop_
_entity.id
_entity.type
_entity.pdbx_description
1 polymer ?
#
loop_
_entity_poly.entity_id
_entity_poly.type
_entity_poly.pdbx_seq_one_letter_code
_entity_poly.pdbx_strand_id
1 'polypeptide(L)'
;MQISIKITVAPGSILEPSPYKEPISDFFSATTQQALLKPVCNRLRGFKKDEGQILYRANRLENAWLKWQDAALEIEQLRVNSSWAQLTEKGGVPFVSRLAEIYFTIKLNVLHVSINNIQTHKPFAEILATDVAQMTRKSLKSGYWMEGYRWSPSTMNRAKYFYRWATIIRLTNDTLWADQAVRAIAVAHTLLPDDAAITRERDAVTAWRASVMC
;
A
#
# COMPACT_ATOMS: atom_id res chain seq x y z
N MET A 1 40.17 10.68 -9.92
CA MET A 1 39.73 12.02 -9.47
C MET A 1 38.74 11.84 -8.34
N GLN A 2 39.09 12.31 -7.15
CA GLN A 2 38.29 12.15 -5.93
C GLN A 2 37.82 13.55 -5.52
N ILE A 3 36.52 13.81 -5.61
CA ILE A 3 35.94 15.11 -5.22
C ILE A 3 35.66 15.05 -3.72
N SER A 4 36.35 15.86 -2.93
CA SER A 4 36.09 16.05 -1.50
C SER A 4 35.40 17.40 -1.32
N ILE A 5 34.18 17.39 -0.79
CA ILE A 5 33.44 18.61 -0.44
C ILE A 5 33.72 18.91 1.04
N LYS A 6 34.42 20.00 1.32
CA LYS A 6 34.55 20.59 2.66
C LYS A 6 33.47 21.65 2.83
N ILE A 7 32.58 21.46 3.80
CA ILE A 7 31.61 22.48 4.22
C ILE A 7 32.13 23.09 5.51
N THR A 8 32.46 24.39 5.48
CA THR A 8 32.81 25.17 6.66
C THR A 8 31.53 25.81 7.19
N VAL A 9 31.10 25.42 8.38
CA VAL A 9 29.95 26.03 9.07
C VAL A 9 30.45 27.21 9.90
N ALA A 10 29.75 28.34 9.83
CA ALA A 10 30.06 29.54 10.63
C ALA A 10 30.06 29.22 12.14
N PRO A 11 30.85 29.94 12.97
CA PRO A 11 30.81 29.79 14.42
C PRO A 11 29.50 30.38 14.95
N GLY A 12 28.42 29.62 14.82
CA GLY A 12 27.15 29.84 15.49
C GLY A 12 27.25 29.29 16.90
N SER A 13 26.96 30.15 17.86
CA SER A 13 26.92 29.93 19.30
C SER A 13 26.56 28.50 19.69
N ILE A 14 27.33 27.93 20.63
CA ILE A 14 26.92 26.77 21.42
C ILE A 14 25.69 27.21 22.22
N LEU A 15 24.52 27.14 21.60
CA LEU A 15 23.26 27.10 22.31
C LEU A 15 23.28 25.76 23.04
N GLU A 16 23.30 25.83 24.36
CA GLU A 16 23.06 24.66 25.20
C GLU A 16 21.84 23.90 24.66
N PRO A 17 21.89 22.55 24.61
CA PRO A 17 20.77 21.74 24.15
C PRO A 17 19.51 22.17 24.90
N SER A 18 18.48 22.58 24.16
CA SER A 18 17.17 22.88 24.72
C SER A 18 16.74 21.73 25.65
N PRO A 19 16.36 22.00 26.91
CA PRO A 19 15.98 20.97 27.88
C PRO A 19 14.71 20.19 27.51
N TYR A 20 14.10 20.51 26.35
CA TYR A 20 12.90 19.86 25.81
C TYR A 20 13.17 19.01 24.56
N LYS A 21 14.44 18.82 24.17
CA LYS A 21 14.82 17.93 23.07
C LYS A 21 15.66 16.79 23.63
N GLU A 22 14.98 15.75 24.10
CA GLU A 22 15.64 14.47 24.34
C GLU A 22 16.35 14.02 23.04
N PRO A 23 17.57 13.47 23.12
CA PRO A 23 18.27 12.94 21.97
C PRO A 23 17.40 11.85 21.30
N ILE A 24 16.91 12.13 20.09
CA ILE A 24 16.16 11.16 19.26
C ILE A 24 16.99 9.87 19.01
N SER A 25 18.29 9.88 19.25
CA SER A 25 19.15 8.68 19.21
C SER A 25 18.63 7.54 20.11
N ASP A 26 18.04 7.86 21.26
CA ASP A 26 17.52 6.86 22.19
C ASP A 26 16.19 6.24 21.69
N PHE A 27 15.45 6.97 20.85
CA PHE A 27 14.28 6.47 20.13
C PHE A 27 14.63 5.37 19.12
N PHE A 28 15.87 5.38 18.61
CA PHE A 28 16.38 4.41 17.63
C PHE A 28 17.31 3.34 18.23
N SER A 29 17.39 3.21 19.56
CA SER A 29 18.16 2.14 20.19
C SER A 29 17.57 0.75 19.85
N ALA A 30 18.39 -0.31 19.90
CA ALA A 30 17.90 -1.68 19.66
C ALA A 30 16.80 -2.10 20.63
N THR A 31 16.92 -1.70 21.89
CA THR A 31 15.97 -1.97 22.96
C THR A 31 14.66 -1.20 22.74
N THR A 32 14.73 0.08 22.34
CA THR A 32 13.56 0.91 22.02
C THR A 32 12.87 0.45 20.75
N GLN A 33 13.61 0.02 19.72
CA GLN A 33 13.04 -0.53 18.49
C GLN A 33 12.34 -1.87 18.72
N GLN A 34 12.90 -2.76 19.55
CA GLN A 34 12.23 -4.02 19.93
C GLN A 34 10.98 -3.75 20.79
N ALA A 35 11.03 -2.73 21.64
CA ALA A 35 9.88 -2.22 22.41
C ALA A 35 8.87 -1.44 21.55
N LEU A 36 9.25 -0.87 20.39
CA LEU A 36 8.40 -0.13 19.44
C LEU A 36 7.83 -1.00 18.33
N LEU A 37 8.48 -2.10 17.95
CA LEU A 37 7.99 -3.05 16.95
C LEU A 37 6.63 -3.62 17.36
N LYS A 38 6.44 -3.93 18.65
CA LYS A 38 5.18 -4.45 19.19
C LYS A 38 4.07 -3.38 19.20
N PRO A 39 4.27 -2.13 19.69
CA PRO A 39 3.36 -1.00 19.53
C PRO A 39 3.07 -0.59 18.09
N VAL A 40 4.05 -0.61 17.18
CA VAL A 40 3.83 -0.28 15.76
C VAL A 40 2.98 -1.37 15.11
N CYS A 41 3.30 -2.64 15.33
CA CYS A 41 2.44 -3.74 14.87
C CYS A 41 1.06 -3.68 15.52
N ASN A 42 0.95 -3.32 16.80
CA ASN A 42 -0.33 -3.21 17.51
C ASN A 42 -1.13 -1.97 17.11
N ARG A 43 -0.51 -0.81 16.85
CA ARG A 43 -1.15 0.41 16.33
C ARG A 43 -1.64 0.20 14.91
N LEU A 44 -0.80 -0.37 14.04
CA LEU A 44 -1.16 -0.66 12.66
C LEU A 44 -2.23 -1.76 12.56
N ARG A 45 -2.16 -2.80 13.40
CA ARG A 45 -3.15 -3.88 13.44
C ARG A 45 -4.47 -3.43 14.07
N GLY A 46 -4.44 -2.70 15.19
CA GLY A 46 -5.61 -2.49 16.04
C GLY A 46 -6.29 -1.13 15.97
N PHE A 47 -5.64 -0.07 15.46
CA PHE A 47 -6.27 1.25 15.39
C PHE A 47 -6.77 1.53 13.96
N LYS A 48 -5.90 1.89 13.01
CA LYS A 48 -6.39 2.46 11.74
C LYS A 48 -7.02 1.45 10.76
N LYS A 49 -6.44 0.25 10.64
CA LYS A 49 -7.01 -0.80 9.78
C LYS A 49 -8.41 -1.19 10.25
N ASP A 50 -8.54 -1.47 11.55
CA ASP A 50 -9.77 -1.94 12.16
C ASP A 50 -10.79 -0.79 12.33
N GLU A 51 -10.37 0.44 12.63
CA GLU A 51 -11.22 1.65 12.56
C GLU A 51 -11.80 1.85 11.17
N GLY A 52 -10.98 1.75 10.12
CA GLY A 52 -11.47 1.83 8.76
C GLY A 52 -12.50 0.73 8.47
N GLN A 53 -12.30 -0.48 9.00
CA GLN A 53 -13.27 -1.57 8.88
C GLN A 53 -14.58 -1.30 9.63
N ILE A 54 -14.52 -0.70 10.82
CA ILE A 54 -15.69 -0.27 11.59
C ILE A 54 -16.46 0.80 10.82
N LEU A 55 -15.77 1.83 10.32
CA LEU A 55 -16.35 2.91 9.53
C LEU A 55 -16.99 2.39 8.24
N TYR A 56 -16.34 1.44 7.57
CA TYR A 56 -16.87 0.80 6.36
C TYR A 56 -18.17 0.04 6.66
N ARG A 57 -18.21 -0.74 7.75
CA ARG A 57 -19.44 -1.46 8.19
C ARG A 57 -20.57 -0.50 8.56
N ALA A 58 -20.24 0.70 9.04
CA ALA A 58 -21.18 1.78 9.32
C ALA A 58 -21.54 2.61 8.07
N ASN A 59 -21.20 2.15 6.86
CA ASN A 59 -21.40 2.84 5.59
C ASN A 59 -20.75 4.24 5.49
N ARG A 60 -19.74 4.52 6.32
CA ARG A 60 -18.96 5.77 6.29
C ARG A 60 -17.74 5.60 5.38
N LEU A 61 -17.98 5.34 4.09
CA LEU A 61 -16.97 4.90 3.12
C LEU A 61 -15.79 5.86 2.98
N GLU A 62 -16.06 7.17 2.97
CA GLU A 62 -15.02 8.20 2.84
C GLU A 62 -14.09 8.23 4.06
N ASN A 63 -14.65 8.17 5.26
CA ASN A 63 -13.88 8.09 6.49
C ASN A 63 -13.06 6.79 6.56
N ALA A 64 -13.64 5.68 6.12
CA ALA A 64 -12.92 4.41 6.03
C ALA A 64 -11.73 4.50 5.06
N TRP A 65 -11.94 5.08 3.89
CA TRP A 65 -10.90 5.31 2.88
C TRP A 65 -9.76 6.17 3.43
N LEU A 66 -10.08 7.30 4.07
CA LEU A 66 -9.08 8.18 4.68
C LEU A 66 -8.25 7.44 5.74
N LYS A 67 -8.90 6.70 6.65
CA LYS A 67 -8.20 5.95 7.69
C LYS A 67 -7.25 4.90 7.12
N TRP A 68 -7.67 4.21 6.07
CA TRP A 68 -6.81 3.24 5.39
C TRP A 68 -5.67 3.91 4.63
N GLN A 69 -5.90 5.05 3.95
CA GLN A 69 -4.82 5.76 3.29
C GLN A 69 -3.80 6.35 4.26
N ASP A 70 -4.24 6.89 5.40
CA ASP A 70 -3.32 7.34 6.45
C ASP A 70 -2.44 6.20 6.96
N ALA A 71 -3.02 5.03 7.18
CA ALA A 71 -2.27 3.85 7.61
C ALA A 71 -1.27 3.37 6.54
N ALA A 72 -1.66 3.41 5.27
CA ALA A 72 -0.76 3.07 4.17
C ALA A 72 0.41 4.07 4.06
N LEU A 73 0.13 5.36 4.21
CA LEU A 73 1.13 6.43 4.18
C LEU A 73 2.14 6.29 5.32
N GLU A 74 1.70 5.96 6.53
CA GLU A 74 2.60 5.71 7.67
C GLU A 74 3.57 4.56 7.38
N ILE A 75 3.10 3.49 6.73
CA ILE A 75 3.95 2.36 6.32
C ILE A 75 4.93 2.79 5.22
N GLU A 76 4.47 3.57 4.25
CA GLU A 76 5.31 4.09 3.16
C GLU A 76 6.41 5.02 3.69
N GLN A 77 6.07 5.90 4.65
CA GLN A 77 7.01 6.78 5.33
C GLN A 77 8.03 6.01 6.17
N LEU A 78 7.59 4.98 6.89
CA LEU A 78 8.49 4.11 7.64
C LEU A 78 9.54 3.46 6.72
N ARG A 79 9.14 3.09 5.50
CA ARG A 79 10.00 2.40 4.53
C ARG A 79 11.08 3.29 3.92
N VAL A 80 10.83 4.59 3.81
CA VAL A 80 11.81 5.56 3.28
C VAL A 80 12.63 6.24 4.38
N ASN A 81 12.32 5.96 5.64
CA ASN A 81 13.07 6.47 6.78
C ASN A 81 14.47 5.82 6.86
N SER A 82 15.47 6.57 7.35
CA SER A 82 16.84 6.08 7.53
C SER A 82 16.94 4.87 8.46
N SER A 83 15.97 4.69 9.37
CA SER A 83 15.88 3.53 10.27
C SER A 83 15.36 2.26 9.61
N TRP A 84 14.85 2.29 8.37
CA TRP A 84 14.26 1.12 7.72
C TRP A 84 15.23 -0.06 7.61
N ALA A 85 16.48 0.19 7.20
CA ALA A 85 17.50 -0.85 7.07
C ALA A 85 17.69 -1.60 8.41
N GLN A 86 17.89 -0.87 9.50
CA GLN A 86 18.06 -1.43 10.83
C GLN A 86 16.80 -2.16 11.34
N LEU A 87 15.60 -1.65 11.04
CA LEU A 87 14.34 -2.29 11.41
C LEU A 87 14.15 -3.62 10.68
N THR A 88 14.44 -3.68 9.39
CA THR A 88 14.35 -4.92 8.61
C THR A 88 15.41 -5.94 9.02
N GLU A 89 16.62 -5.48 9.34
CA GLU A 89 17.70 -6.33 9.86
C GLU A 89 17.33 -6.97 11.21
N LYS A 90 16.89 -6.16 12.18
CA LYS A 90 16.54 -6.66 13.53
C LYS A 90 15.23 -7.45 13.55
N GLY A 91 14.22 -7.01 12.79
CA GLY A 91 12.91 -7.65 12.74
C GLY A 91 12.88 -8.91 11.86
N GLY A 92 13.78 -8.99 10.88
CA GLY A 92 13.91 -10.09 9.94
C GLY A 92 12.67 -10.31 9.06
N VAL A 93 12.69 -11.43 8.34
CA VAL A 93 11.60 -11.85 7.43
C VAL A 93 10.21 -11.85 8.10
N PRO A 94 10.02 -12.32 9.36
CA PRO A 94 8.69 -12.35 9.98
C PRO A 94 8.07 -10.95 10.14
N PHE A 95 8.85 -9.97 10.60
CA PHE A 95 8.39 -8.59 10.73
C PHE A 95 8.01 -7.99 9.37
N VAL A 96 8.91 -8.13 8.40
CA VAL A 96 8.72 -7.57 7.05
C VAL A 96 7.53 -8.20 6.35
N SER A 97 7.39 -9.52 6.44
CA SER A 97 6.24 -10.26 5.88
C SER A 97 4.93 -9.78 6.46
N ARG A 98 4.90 -9.51 7.77
CA ARG A 98 3.70 -9.04 8.46
C ARG A 98 3.32 -7.62 8.05
N LEU A 99 4.30 -6.72 7.92
CA LEU A 99 4.06 -5.35 7.47
C LEU A 99 3.53 -5.34 6.03
N ALA A 100 4.13 -6.16 5.16
CA ALA A 100 3.70 -6.31 3.77
C ALA A 100 2.25 -6.81 3.67
N GLU A 101 1.87 -7.79 4.48
CA GLU A 101 0.50 -8.32 4.53
C GLU A 101 -0.51 -7.25 4.98
N ILE A 102 -0.19 -6.48 6.02
CA ILE A 102 -1.04 -5.39 6.52
C ILE A 102 -1.22 -4.33 5.44
N TYR A 103 -0.11 -3.87 4.86
CA TYR A 103 -0.12 -2.87 3.78
C TYR A 103 -0.95 -3.32 2.58
N PHE A 104 -0.72 -4.55 2.11
CA PHE A 104 -1.46 -5.09 0.97
C PHE A 104 -2.96 -5.20 1.26
N THR A 105 -3.34 -5.62 2.46
CA THR A 105 -4.74 -5.70 2.89
C THR A 105 -5.40 -4.31 2.94
N ILE A 106 -4.68 -3.31 3.47
CA ILE A 106 -5.15 -1.92 3.49
C ILE A 106 -5.37 -1.41 2.07
N LYS A 107 -4.39 -1.57 1.18
CA LYS A 107 -4.51 -1.13 -0.21
C LYS A 107 -5.65 -1.85 -0.95
N LEU A 108 -5.85 -3.14 -0.69
CA LEU A 108 -7.02 -3.86 -1.18
C LEU A 108 -8.32 -3.17 -0.75
N ASN A 109 -8.47 -2.83 0.54
CA ASN A 109 -9.66 -2.17 1.05
C ASN A 109 -9.86 -0.78 0.41
N VAL A 110 -8.78 -0.01 0.25
CA VAL A 110 -8.80 1.27 -0.48
C VAL A 110 -9.32 1.08 -1.92
N LEU A 111 -8.78 0.11 -2.67
CA LEU A 111 -9.24 -0.19 -4.04
C LEU A 111 -10.72 -0.57 -4.10
N HIS A 112 -11.22 -1.27 -3.10
CA HIS A 112 -12.63 -1.62 -3.05
C HIS A 112 -13.53 -0.39 -2.93
N VAL A 113 -13.17 0.55 -2.04
CA VAL A 113 -13.92 1.82 -1.91
C VAL A 113 -13.72 2.69 -3.15
N SER A 114 -12.53 2.68 -3.76
CA SER A 114 -12.26 3.41 -5.01
C SER A 114 -13.18 2.99 -6.15
N ILE A 115 -13.51 1.69 -6.29
CA ILE A 115 -14.48 1.22 -7.29
C ILE A 115 -15.84 1.90 -7.09
N ASN A 116 -16.34 1.95 -5.85
CA ASN A 116 -17.59 2.65 -5.53
C ASN A 116 -17.49 4.14 -5.87
N ASN A 117 -16.39 4.78 -5.50
CA ASN A 117 -16.18 6.21 -5.76
C ASN A 117 -16.17 6.54 -7.27
N ILE A 118 -15.60 5.67 -8.10
CA ILE A 118 -15.64 5.82 -9.57
C ILE A 118 -17.09 5.68 -10.07
N GLN A 119 -17.80 4.64 -9.61
CA GLN A 119 -19.20 4.40 -10.01
C GLN A 119 -20.15 5.54 -9.60
N THR A 120 -19.86 6.22 -8.50
CA THR A 120 -20.62 7.39 -8.03
C THR A 120 -20.03 8.73 -8.51
N HIS A 121 -19.11 8.71 -9.49
CA HIS A 121 -18.50 9.89 -10.09
C HIS A 121 -17.89 10.89 -9.08
N LYS A 122 -17.25 10.39 -8.02
CA LYS A 122 -16.55 11.28 -7.08
C LYS A 122 -15.36 11.96 -7.78
N PRO A 123 -15.06 13.24 -7.47
CA PRO A 123 -13.92 13.95 -8.04
C PRO A 123 -12.61 13.19 -7.83
N PHE A 124 -11.77 13.15 -8.87
CA PHE A 124 -10.43 12.53 -8.87
C PHE A 124 -10.39 11.02 -8.54
N ALA A 125 -11.53 10.33 -8.43
CA ALA A 125 -11.60 8.93 -8.01
C ALA A 125 -10.76 8.00 -8.91
N GLU A 126 -10.76 8.27 -10.22
CA GLU A 126 -10.06 7.47 -11.23
C GLU A 126 -8.54 7.51 -11.06
N ILE A 127 -7.98 8.72 -10.92
CA ILE A 127 -6.54 8.95 -10.75
C ILE A 127 -6.07 8.33 -9.44
N LEU A 128 -6.81 8.55 -8.35
CA LEU A 128 -6.48 7.99 -7.04
C LEU A 128 -6.55 6.45 -7.04
N ALA A 129 -7.56 5.86 -7.68
CA ALA A 129 -7.68 4.41 -7.80
C ALA A 129 -6.49 3.80 -8.57
N THR A 130 -6.08 4.47 -9.65
CA THR A 130 -4.96 4.06 -10.49
C THR A 130 -3.64 4.08 -9.72
N ASP A 131 -3.34 5.16 -9.00
CA ASP A 131 -2.14 5.28 -8.18
C ASP A 131 -2.08 4.19 -7.10
N VAL A 132 -3.17 4.01 -6.35
CA VAL A 132 -3.27 2.98 -5.30
C VAL A 132 -2.98 1.59 -5.89
N ALA A 133 -3.53 1.25 -7.04
CA ALA A 133 -3.33 -0.06 -7.65
C ALA A 133 -1.90 -0.27 -8.18
N GLN A 134 -1.28 0.78 -8.73
CA GLN A 134 0.12 0.75 -9.15
C GLN A 134 1.06 0.59 -7.96
N MET A 135 0.83 1.31 -6.86
CA MET A 135 1.59 1.15 -5.61
C MET A 135 1.42 -0.24 -5.00
N THR A 136 0.18 -0.77 -5.03
CA THR A 136 -0.10 -2.15 -4.63
C THR A 136 0.67 -3.16 -5.48
N ARG A 137 0.80 -2.93 -6.79
CA ARG A 137 1.61 -3.78 -7.67
C ARG A 137 3.09 -3.68 -7.34
N LYS A 138 3.58 -2.46 -7.10
CA LYS A 138 4.99 -2.16 -6.81
C LYS A 138 5.43 -2.87 -5.54
N SER A 139 4.55 -2.99 -4.54
CA SER A 139 4.85 -3.69 -3.28
C SER A 139 5.05 -5.20 -3.41
N LEU A 140 4.76 -5.80 -4.57
CA LEU A 140 4.98 -7.21 -4.87
C LEU A 140 6.34 -7.50 -5.54
N LYS A 141 7.12 -6.45 -5.85
CA LYS A 141 8.44 -6.60 -6.49
C LYS A 141 9.48 -7.06 -5.47
N SER A 142 10.45 -7.85 -5.95
CA SER A 142 11.65 -8.18 -5.16
C SER A 142 12.38 -6.91 -4.75
N GLY A 143 12.95 -6.88 -3.53
CA GLY A 143 13.66 -5.72 -3.02
C GLY A 143 12.75 -4.57 -2.56
N TYR A 144 11.42 -4.65 -2.77
CA TYR A 144 10.53 -3.59 -2.32
C TYR A 144 10.52 -3.50 -0.79
N TRP A 145 10.39 -4.62 -0.10
CA TRP A 145 10.32 -4.61 1.36
C TRP A 145 11.70 -4.73 2.00
N MET A 146 12.52 -5.65 1.50
CA MET A 146 13.85 -5.92 2.03
C MET A 146 14.70 -6.43 0.87
N GLU A 147 15.98 -6.07 0.84
CA GLU A 147 16.90 -6.44 -0.25
C GLU A 147 16.91 -7.96 -0.46
N GLY A 148 16.88 -8.40 -1.72
CA GLY A 148 16.76 -9.82 -2.07
C GLY A 148 15.45 -10.54 -1.66
N TYR A 149 14.53 -9.87 -0.96
CA TYR A 149 13.29 -10.48 -0.48
C TYR A 149 12.08 -10.10 -1.34
N ARG A 150 11.22 -11.09 -1.58
CA ARG A 150 9.95 -10.94 -2.29
C ARG A 150 8.81 -11.49 -1.47
N TRP A 151 7.96 -10.60 -0.97
CA TRP A 151 6.69 -11.00 -0.35
C TRP A 151 5.65 -11.40 -1.40
N SER A 152 4.81 -12.37 -1.08
CA SER A 152 3.69 -12.79 -1.92
C SER A 152 2.39 -12.87 -1.10
N PRO A 153 1.27 -12.30 -1.60
CA PRO A 153 -0.03 -12.41 -0.96
C PRO A 153 -0.58 -13.83 -1.08
N SER A 154 -1.56 -14.16 -0.24
CA SER A 154 -2.38 -15.37 -0.40
C SER A 154 -3.09 -15.39 -1.75
N THR A 155 -3.40 -16.58 -2.27
CA THR A 155 -4.18 -16.79 -3.51
C THR A 155 -5.43 -15.92 -3.56
N MET A 156 -6.19 -15.91 -2.47
CA MET A 156 -7.41 -15.11 -2.31
C MET A 156 -7.15 -13.60 -2.44
N ASN A 157 -6.15 -13.07 -1.74
CA ASN A 157 -5.83 -11.64 -1.79
C ASN A 157 -5.24 -11.24 -3.15
N ARG A 158 -4.47 -12.13 -3.78
CA ARG A 158 -3.96 -11.94 -5.14
C ARG A 158 -5.10 -11.87 -6.15
N ALA A 159 -6.07 -12.78 -6.08
CA ALA A 159 -7.25 -12.78 -6.94
C ALA A 159 -8.07 -11.48 -6.77
N LYS A 160 -8.31 -11.06 -5.52
CA LYS A 160 -8.99 -9.79 -5.20
C LYS A 160 -8.28 -8.58 -5.81
N TYR A 161 -6.96 -8.53 -5.76
CA TYR A 161 -6.19 -7.45 -6.38
C TYR A 161 -6.43 -7.39 -7.88
N PHE A 162 -6.27 -8.52 -8.58
CA PHE A 162 -6.41 -8.56 -10.03
C PHE A 162 -7.85 -8.30 -10.50
N TYR A 163 -8.84 -8.83 -9.78
CA TYR A 163 -10.24 -8.49 -9.99
C TYR A 163 -10.47 -6.98 -9.90
N ARG A 164 -10.07 -6.35 -8.78
CA ARG A 164 -10.27 -4.90 -8.55
C ARG A 164 -9.53 -4.06 -9.59
N TRP A 165 -8.32 -4.46 -9.97
CA TRP A 165 -7.53 -3.74 -10.96
C TRP A 165 -8.19 -3.77 -12.35
N ALA A 166 -8.67 -4.93 -12.79
CA ALA A 166 -9.40 -5.04 -14.05
C ALA A 166 -10.68 -4.20 -14.03
N THR A 167 -11.43 -4.24 -12.92
CA THR A 167 -12.64 -3.42 -12.75
C THR A 167 -12.35 -1.94 -12.82
N ILE A 168 -11.29 -1.46 -12.16
CA ILE A 168 -10.92 -0.04 -12.21
C ILE A 168 -10.61 0.37 -13.65
N ILE A 169 -9.75 -0.35 -14.37
CA ILE A 169 -9.41 -0.03 -15.77
C ILE A 169 -10.67 0.08 -16.65
N ARG A 170 -11.60 -0.88 -16.49
CA ARG A 170 -12.86 -0.89 -17.24
C ARG A 170 -13.74 0.31 -16.88
N LEU A 171 -13.89 0.60 -15.59
CA LEU A 171 -14.76 1.68 -15.12
C LEU A 171 -14.24 3.07 -15.47
N THR A 172 -12.92 3.26 -15.54
CA THR A 172 -12.31 4.52 -15.99
C THR A 172 -12.25 4.62 -17.52
N ASN A 173 -12.78 3.62 -18.24
CA ASN A 173 -12.74 3.52 -19.69
C ASN A 173 -11.33 3.74 -20.29
N ASP A 174 -10.29 3.27 -19.59
CA ASP A 174 -8.90 3.48 -20.00
C ASP A 174 -8.50 2.44 -21.07
N THR A 175 -8.66 2.84 -22.33
CA THR A 175 -8.42 1.96 -23.48
C THR A 175 -6.96 1.59 -23.67
N LEU A 176 -6.02 2.41 -23.18
CA LEU A 176 -4.58 2.10 -23.23
C LEU A 176 -4.24 0.85 -22.41
N TRP A 177 -5.03 0.57 -21.37
CA TRP A 177 -4.82 -0.55 -20.46
C TRP A 177 -5.79 -1.71 -20.69
N ALA A 178 -6.57 -1.69 -21.77
CA ALA A 178 -7.64 -2.65 -21.99
C ALA A 178 -7.13 -4.11 -22.05
N ASP A 179 -5.99 -4.37 -22.72
CA ASP A 179 -5.36 -5.71 -22.70
C ASP A 179 -4.86 -6.12 -21.32
N GLN A 180 -4.41 -5.14 -20.53
CA GLN A 180 -3.96 -5.39 -19.17
C GLN A 180 -5.14 -5.73 -18.24
N ALA A 181 -6.33 -5.15 -18.47
CA ALA A 181 -7.55 -5.51 -17.77
C ALA A 181 -7.96 -6.96 -18.06
N VAL A 182 -7.95 -7.38 -19.33
CA VAL A 182 -8.24 -8.77 -19.73
C VAL A 182 -7.26 -9.75 -19.09
N ARG A 183 -5.95 -9.46 -19.14
CA ARG A 183 -4.94 -10.29 -18.48
C ARG A 183 -5.14 -10.35 -16.96
N ALA A 184 -5.48 -9.22 -16.33
CA ALA A 184 -5.71 -9.18 -14.89
C ALA A 184 -6.91 -10.04 -14.50
N ILE A 185 -8.07 -9.89 -15.15
CA ILE A 185 -9.27 -10.66 -14.79
C ILE A 185 -9.11 -12.15 -15.09
N ALA A 186 -8.37 -12.52 -16.15
CA ALA A 186 -8.02 -13.91 -16.42
C ALA A 186 -7.15 -14.54 -15.31
N VAL A 187 -6.19 -13.78 -14.75
CA VAL A 187 -5.41 -14.23 -13.59
C VAL A 187 -6.31 -14.41 -12.37
N ALA A 188 -7.23 -13.47 -12.10
CA ALA A 188 -8.17 -13.59 -10.99
C ALA A 188 -9.04 -14.86 -11.12
N HIS A 189 -9.58 -15.12 -12.30
CA HIS A 189 -10.39 -16.29 -12.61
C HIS A 189 -9.59 -17.60 -12.51
N THR A 190 -8.33 -17.61 -12.93
CA THR A 190 -7.46 -18.79 -12.77
C THR A 190 -7.22 -19.12 -11.30
N LEU A 191 -7.10 -18.10 -10.44
CA LEU A 191 -6.87 -18.29 -9.00
C LEU A 191 -8.14 -18.70 -8.25
N LEU A 192 -9.32 -18.28 -8.72
CA LEU A 192 -10.63 -18.55 -8.12
C LEU A 192 -11.69 -18.80 -9.23
N PRO A 193 -11.69 -19.98 -9.86
CA PRO A 193 -12.53 -20.27 -11.03
C PRO A 193 -14.03 -20.30 -10.73
N ASP A 194 -14.40 -20.67 -9.49
CA ASP A 194 -15.81 -20.80 -9.09
C ASP A 194 -16.40 -19.51 -8.50
N ASP A 195 -15.64 -18.40 -8.50
CA ASP A 195 -16.13 -17.13 -7.98
C ASP A 195 -17.04 -16.43 -9.00
N ALA A 196 -18.33 -16.36 -8.66
CA ALA A 196 -19.36 -15.77 -9.52
C ALA A 196 -19.19 -14.26 -9.77
N ALA A 197 -18.54 -13.51 -8.88
CA ALA A 197 -18.28 -12.09 -9.11
C ALA A 197 -17.14 -11.93 -10.12
N ILE A 198 -16.07 -12.73 -9.98
CA ILE A 198 -14.95 -12.73 -10.93
C ILE A 198 -15.42 -13.16 -12.33
N THR A 199 -16.27 -14.17 -12.42
CA THR A 199 -16.82 -14.64 -13.70
C THR A 199 -17.62 -13.55 -14.41
N ARG A 200 -18.56 -12.90 -13.69
CA ARG A 200 -19.35 -11.80 -14.26
C ARG A 200 -18.48 -10.64 -14.73
N GLU A 201 -17.45 -10.28 -13.94
CA GLU A 201 -16.56 -9.19 -14.31
C GLU A 201 -15.65 -9.55 -15.49
N ARG A 202 -15.23 -10.81 -15.62
CA ARG A 202 -14.48 -11.30 -16.79
C ARG A 202 -15.29 -11.08 -18.08
N ASP A 203 -16.56 -11.45 -18.05
CA ASP A 203 -17.44 -11.30 -19.20
C ASP A 203 -17.65 -9.80 -19.52
N ALA A 204 -17.84 -8.96 -18.49
CA ALA A 204 -17.96 -7.52 -18.64
C ALA A 204 -16.68 -6.86 -19.22
N VAL A 205 -15.49 -7.23 -18.74
CA VAL A 205 -14.20 -6.73 -19.25
C VAL A 205 -13.96 -7.18 -20.68
N THR A 206 -14.32 -8.41 -21.02
CA THR A 206 -14.14 -8.95 -22.38
C THR A 206 -15.07 -8.27 -23.38
N ALA A 207 -16.35 -8.07 -23.01
CA ALA A 207 -17.31 -7.35 -23.84
C ALA A 207 -16.90 -5.88 -24.03
N TRP A 208 -16.51 -5.19 -22.95
CA TRP A 208 -16.01 -3.81 -23.03
C TRP A 208 -14.78 -3.72 -23.93
N ARG A 209 -13.80 -4.62 -23.77
CA ARG A 209 -12.58 -4.66 -24.60
C ARG A 209 -12.89 -4.77 -26.08
N ALA A 210 -13.89 -5.59 -26.44
CA ALA A 210 -14.33 -5.74 -27.83
C ALA A 210 -15.00 -4.46 -28.36
N SER A 211 -15.80 -3.78 -27.53
CA SER A 211 -16.47 -2.53 -27.95
C SER A 211 -15.54 -1.35 -28.20
N VAL A 212 -14.35 -1.32 -27.58
CA VAL A 212 -13.39 -0.20 -27.71
C VAL A 212 -12.28 -0.44 -28.74
N MET A 213 -12.30 -1.58 -29.45
CA MET A 213 -11.34 -1.87 -30.53
C MET A 213 -11.93 -2.05 -31.92
N CYS A 214 -13.21 -1.81 -32.06
CA CYS A 214 -13.83 -1.48 -33.35
C CYS A 214 -13.65 0.02 -33.63
#